data_AF-C7ZKC1-F1
#
_entry.id   AF-C7ZKC1-F1
#
_cell.length_a   1.000
_cell.length_b   1.000
_cell.length_c   1.000
_cell.angle_alpha   90.00
_cell.angle_beta   90.00
_cell.angle_gamma   90.00
#
_symmetry.space_group_name_H-M   'P 1'
#
loop_
_entity.id
_entity.type
_entity.pdbx_description
1 polymer ?
#
loop_
_entity_poly.entity_id
_entity_poly.type
_entity_poly.pdbx_seq_one_letter_code
_entity_poly.pdbx_strand_id
1 'polypeptide(L)'
;MADQIEPEIVLYDLACTKNVCFSPVVWRIRLMLNYKRIPYRTIFLEFPDIEPTLKGLGLAPHDSGSGSKHKYTVPAIQHVSTNTYIMDSPAIAEFLESTYPDPPLLLTSELGREIETKARSAVGPAFGASVMPREIYILSPQAQEYFRSTREASLGRRLEDLLDPKKEGQAWAAVADKMRAVGELMLTHKVNGPFVLGAQPSYTDFFIAGSLQSARVVDEVVFQRCIKYPGYHNIYEACLPYMQKKD
;
A
#
# COMPACT_ATOMS: atom_id res chain seq x y z
N MET A 1 -9.14 -9.21 -33.90
CA MET A 1 -9.92 -8.65 -32.77
C MET A 1 -9.25 -9.19 -31.53
N ALA A 2 -8.64 -8.34 -30.70
CA ALA A 2 -8.02 -8.80 -29.47
C ALA A 2 -9.16 -9.20 -28.52
N ASP A 3 -9.16 -10.45 -28.05
CA ASP A 3 -10.06 -10.89 -26.97
C ASP A 3 -9.88 -9.93 -25.79
N GLN A 4 -10.90 -9.12 -25.52
CA GLN A 4 -10.94 -8.35 -24.29
C GLN A 4 -11.17 -9.36 -23.17
N ILE A 5 -10.09 -9.70 -22.46
CA ILE A 5 -10.18 -10.55 -21.28
C ILE A 5 -11.09 -9.84 -20.26
N GLU A 6 -12.26 -10.40 -20.01
CA GLU A 6 -13.19 -9.87 -19.01
C GLU A 6 -12.54 -9.92 -17.62
N PRO A 7 -12.76 -8.90 -16.78
CA PRO A 7 -12.17 -8.86 -15.45
C PRO A 7 -12.84 -9.89 -14.54
N GLU A 8 -12.03 -10.67 -13.82
CA GLU A 8 -12.51 -11.56 -12.76
C GLU A 8 -12.67 -10.83 -11.43
N ILE A 9 -11.86 -9.77 -11.24
CA ILE A 9 -11.87 -8.92 -10.06
C ILE A 9 -12.16 -7.47 -10.45
N VAL A 10 -13.00 -6.80 -9.67
CA VAL A 10 -13.07 -5.34 -9.65
C VAL A 10 -12.34 -4.86 -8.40
N LEU A 11 -11.24 -4.12 -8.57
CA LEU A 11 -10.48 -3.54 -7.48
C LEU A 11 -10.94 -2.10 -7.22
N TYR A 12 -11.42 -1.81 -6.01
CA TYR A 12 -11.71 -0.45 -5.57
C TYR A 12 -10.44 0.14 -4.95
N ASP A 13 -9.93 1.21 -5.57
CA ASP A 13 -8.66 1.87 -5.25
C ASP A 13 -8.90 3.34 -4.91
N LEU A 14 -7.91 4.00 -4.32
CA LEU A 14 -7.93 5.41 -3.95
C LEU A 14 -7.52 6.29 -5.14
N ALA A 15 -8.38 7.25 -5.49
CA ALA A 15 -8.17 8.15 -6.61
C ALA A 15 -7.09 9.22 -6.32
N CYS A 16 -6.29 9.51 -7.34
CA CYS A 16 -5.42 10.69 -7.38
C CYS A 16 -5.45 11.32 -8.78
N THR A 17 -4.99 12.56 -8.89
CA THR A 17 -4.94 13.32 -10.16
C THR A 17 -4.03 12.70 -11.22
N LYS A 18 -3.15 11.77 -10.82
CA LYS A 18 -2.27 11.02 -11.72
C LYS A 18 -2.92 9.77 -12.31
N ASN A 19 -4.15 9.45 -11.91
CA ASN A 19 -4.90 8.26 -12.34
C ASN A 19 -4.10 6.94 -12.18
N VAL A 20 -3.40 6.81 -11.05
CA VAL A 20 -2.62 5.63 -10.68
C VAL A 20 -2.82 5.31 -9.20
N CYS A 21 -2.56 4.06 -8.82
CA CYS A 21 -2.51 3.67 -7.41
C CYS A 21 -1.41 4.42 -6.65
N PHE A 22 -1.77 5.06 -5.53
CA PHE A 22 -0.81 5.61 -4.56
C PHE A 22 -1.04 5.09 -3.13
N SER A 23 -2.08 4.29 -2.89
CA SER A 23 -2.35 3.72 -1.57
C SER A 23 -1.41 2.52 -1.32
N PRO A 24 -0.62 2.53 -0.21
CA PRO A 24 0.34 1.46 0.05
C PRO A 24 -0.35 0.13 0.36
N VAL A 25 -1.57 0.14 0.91
CA VAL A 25 -2.36 -1.07 1.21
C VAL A 25 -3.04 -1.62 -0.04
N VAL A 26 -3.48 -0.76 -0.97
CA VAL A 26 -4.05 -1.22 -2.25
C VAL A 26 -2.95 -1.78 -3.15
N TRP A 27 -1.74 -1.20 -3.12
CA TRP A 27 -0.58 -1.75 -3.83
C TRP A 27 -0.28 -3.21 -3.48
N ARG A 28 -0.53 -3.65 -2.23
CA ARG A 28 -0.32 -5.06 -1.84
C ARG A 28 -1.22 -6.01 -2.62
N ILE A 29 -2.51 -5.66 -2.72
CA ILE A 29 -3.51 -6.44 -3.47
C ILE A 29 -3.24 -6.34 -4.96
N ARG A 30 -2.89 -5.16 -5.47
CA ARG A 30 -2.52 -4.94 -6.87
C ARG A 30 -1.32 -5.81 -7.30
N LEU A 31 -0.27 -5.83 -6.49
CA LEU A 31 0.91 -6.68 -6.71
C LEU A 31 0.54 -8.16 -6.71
N MET A 32 -0.33 -8.58 -5.77
CA MET A 32 -0.82 -9.96 -5.71
C MET A 32 -1.64 -10.36 -6.94
N LEU A 33 -2.57 -9.51 -7.40
CA LEU A 33 -3.33 -9.72 -8.63
C LEU A 33 -2.40 -9.83 -9.85
N ASN A 34 -1.40 -8.93 -9.95
CA ASN A 34 -0.43 -8.93 -11.04
C ASN A 34 0.47 -10.17 -11.03
N TYR A 35 0.99 -10.57 -9.85
CA TYR A 35 1.81 -11.77 -9.67
C TYR A 35 1.05 -13.04 -10.06
N LYS A 36 -0.22 -13.13 -9.61
CA LYS A 36 -1.10 -14.25 -9.93
C LYS A 36 -1.72 -14.20 -11.33
N ARG A 37 -1.45 -13.12 -12.08
CA ARG A 37 -1.99 -12.88 -13.43
C ARG A 37 -3.53 -12.90 -13.47
N ILE A 38 -4.17 -12.47 -12.39
CA ILE A 38 -5.64 -12.42 -12.30
C ILE A 38 -6.11 -11.20 -13.09
N PRO A 39 -7.01 -11.34 -14.08
CA PRO A 39 -7.59 -10.21 -14.80
C PRO A 39 -8.44 -9.35 -13.85
N TYR A 40 -8.17 -8.05 -13.80
CA TYR A 40 -8.97 -7.12 -13.01
C TYR A 40 -9.16 -5.78 -13.71
N ARG A 41 -10.22 -5.07 -13.30
CA ARG A 41 -10.38 -3.65 -13.59
C ARG A 41 -10.38 -2.86 -12.29
N THR A 42 -9.96 -1.61 -12.36
CA THR A 42 -9.94 -0.73 -11.19
C THR A 42 -11.07 0.28 -11.25
N ILE A 43 -11.69 0.54 -10.10
CA ILE A 43 -12.55 1.68 -9.86
C ILE A 43 -11.82 2.57 -8.85
N PHE A 44 -11.40 3.76 -9.29
CA PHE A 44 -10.83 4.76 -8.42
C PHE A 44 -11.94 5.52 -7.69
N LEU A 45 -11.84 5.60 -6.37
CA LEU A 45 -12.76 6.32 -5.50
C LEU A 45 -12.04 7.48 -4.83
N GLU A 46 -12.66 8.66 -4.85
CA GLU A 46 -12.20 9.79 -4.06
C GLU A 46 -12.45 9.53 -2.58
N PHE A 47 -11.65 10.12 -1.69
CA PHE A 47 -11.82 9.96 -0.24
C PHE A 47 -13.26 10.08 0.29
N PRO A 48 -14.04 11.14 -0.05
CA PRO A 48 -15.41 11.27 0.43
C PRO A 48 -16.38 10.20 -0.12
N ASP A 49 -16.02 9.55 -1.23
CA ASP A 49 -16.90 8.61 -1.94
C ASP A 49 -16.68 7.16 -1.52
N ILE A 50 -15.60 6.84 -0.78
CA ILE A 50 -15.31 5.47 -0.33
C ILE A 50 -16.46 4.90 0.50
N GLU A 51 -16.84 5.58 1.58
CA GLU A 51 -17.88 5.11 2.47
C GLU A 51 -19.26 4.96 1.80
N PRO A 52 -19.81 5.98 1.09
CA PRO A 52 -21.11 5.82 0.44
C PRO A 52 -21.09 4.75 -0.65
N THR A 53 -20.00 4.62 -1.41
CA THR A 53 -19.88 3.59 -2.46
C THR A 53 -19.87 2.19 -1.85
N LEU A 54 -18.97 1.92 -0.91
CA LEU A 54 -18.85 0.58 -0.32
C LEU A 54 -20.11 0.17 0.46
N LYS A 55 -20.77 1.12 1.12
CA LYS A 55 -22.10 0.90 1.71
C LYS A 55 -23.14 0.52 0.65
N GLY A 56 -23.19 1.24 -0.46
CA GLY A 56 -24.11 0.98 -1.58
C GLY A 56 -23.93 -0.41 -2.20
N LEU A 57 -22.71 -0.97 -2.12
CA LEU A 57 -22.38 -2.33 -2.55
C LEU A 57 -22.73 -3.41 -1.51
N GLY A 58 -23.26 -3.04 -0.35
CA GLY A 58 -23.66 -3.97 0.70
C GLY A 58 -22.53 -4.48 1.58
N LEU A 59 -21.34 -3.87 1.52
CA LEU A 59 -20.27 -4.20 2.46
C LEU A 59 -20.67 -3.78 3.88
N ALA A 60 -20.39 -4.65 4.85
CA ALA A 60 -20.51 -4.32 6.25
C ALA A 60 -19.36 -3.37 6.68
N PRO A 61 -19.57 -2.51 7.70
CA PRO A 61 -18.47 -1.75 8.27
C PRO A 61 -17.43 -2.72 8.85
N HIS A 62 -16.15 -2.55 8.50
CA HIS A 62 -15.11 -3.35 9.16
C HIS A 62 -14.78 -2.73 10.52
N ASP A 63 -14.49 -3.61 11.48
CA ASP A 63 -13.80 -3.23 12.70
C ASP A 63 -12.31 -3.28 12.41
N SER A 64 -11.70 -2.12 12.16
CA SER A 64 -10.27 -2.08 11.94
C SER A 64 -9.60 -2.45 13.27
N GLY A 65 -8.95 -3.62 13.34
CA GLY A 65 -8.10 -3.98 14.49
C GLY A 65 -6.94 -2.99 14.74
N SER A 66 -6.77 -2.02 13.84
CA SER A 66 -5.82 -0.89 13.93
C SER A 66 -6.32 0.33 14.72
N GLY A 67 -7.59 0.35 15.15
CA GLY A 67 -8.20 1.51 15.84
C GLY A 67 -8.53 2.70 14.91
N SER A 68 -8.50 2.50 13.58
CA SER A 68 -9.02 3.47 12.62
C SER A 68 -10.50 3.73 12.86
N LYS A 69 -10.88 5.01 12.84
CA LYS A 69 -12.29 5.44 12.93
C LYS A 69 -13.04 5.25 11.60
N HIS A 70 -12.32 4.98 10.51
CA HIS A 70 -12.91 4.78 9.19
C HIS A 70 -13.41 3.34 9.05
N LYS A 71 -14.74 3.18 9.05
CA LYS A 71 -15.41 1.88 8.93
C LYS A 71 -15.40 1.29 7.52
N TYR A 72 -15.14 2.12 6.52
CA TYR A 72 -15.10 1.77 5.11
C TYR A 72 -13.81 2.28 4.51
N THR A 73 -13.05 1.40 3.88
CA THR A 73 -11.69 1.66 3.41
C THR A 73 -11.40 0.87 2.14
N VAL A 74 -10.43 1.36 1.37
CA VAL A 74 -9.81 0.59 0.29
C VAL A 74 -8.50 -0.06 0.78
N PRO A 75 -8.08 -1.21 0.23
CA PRO A 75 -8.70 -1.92 -0.88
C PRO A 75 -10.03 -2.58 -0.50
N ALA A 76 -10.94 -2.60 -1.47
CA ALA A 76 -12.06 -3.51 -1.52
C ALA A 76 -12.07 -4.17 -2.90
N ILE A 77 -12.65 -5.36 -3.01
CA ILE A 77 -12.81 -6.07 -4.28
C ILE A 77 -14.25 -6.54 -4.47
N GLN A 78 -14.65 -6.68 -5.73
CA GLN A 78 -15.74 -7.56 -6.15
C GLN A 78 -15.12 -8.75 -6.90
N HIS A 79 -15.42 -9.96 -6.47
CA HIS A 79 -15.20 -11.15 -7.28
C HIS A 79 -16.41 -11.34 -8.20
N VAL A 80 -16.19 -11.21 -9.51
CA VAL A 80 -17.27 -11.06 -10.50
C VAL A 80 -18.11 -12.32 -10.62
N SER A 81 -17.46 -13.50 -10.67
CA SER A 81 -18.16 -14.78 -10.88
C SER A 81 -19.10 -15.16 -9.73
N THR A 82 -18.74 -14.84 -8.49
CA THR A 82 -19.56 -15.13 -7.29
C THR A 82 -20.34 -13.91 -6.80
N ASN A 83 -20.18 -12.75 -7.45
CA ASN A 83 -20.71 -11.46 -7.02
C ASN A 83 -20.46 -11.16 -5.53
N THR A 84 -19.26 -11.51 -5.04
CA THR A 84 -18.88 -11.37 -3.63
C THR A 84 -18.03 -10.12 -3.44
N TYR A 85 -18.37 -9.32 -2.43
CA TYR A 85 -17.63 -8.12 -2.08
C TYR A 85 -16.81 -8.35 -0.81
N ILE A 86 -15.54 -7.96 -0.85
CA ILE A 86 -14.61 -8.15 0.26
C ILE A 86 -13.86 -6.85 0.49
N MET A 87 -13.78 -6.42 1.74
CA MET A 87 -12.99 -5.28 2.19
C MET A 87 -11.92 -5.79 3.17
N ASP A 88 -10.87 -4.99 3.35
CA ASP A 88 -9.69 -5.28 4.19
C ASP A 88 -8.63 -6.16 3.51
N SER A 89 -7.39 -5.65 3.47
CA SER A 89 -6.32 -6.25 2.69
C SER A 89 -5.91 -7.68 3.12
N PRO A 90 -5.87 -8.06 4.42
CA PRO A 90 -5.61 -9.45 4.81
C PRO A 90 -6.73 -10.40 4.35
N ALA A 91 -8.00 -10.04 4.55
CA ALA A 91 -9.14 -10.86 4.13
C ALA A 91 -9.16 -11.05 2.60
N ILE A 92 -8.86 -9.98 1.85
CA ILE A 92 -8.73 -10.05 0.39
C ILE A 92 -7.56 -10.98 0.00
N ALA A 93 -6.40 -10.87 0.66
CA ALA A 93 -5.25 -11.71 0.34
C ALA A 93 -5.53 -13.20 0.62
N GLU A 94 -6.17 -13.52 1.74
CA GLU A 94 -6.61 -14.89 2.06
C GLU A 94 -7.59 -15.44 1.02
N PHE A 95 -8.58 -14.63 0.63
CA PHE A 95 -9.53 -14.99 -0.42
C PHE A 95 -8.84 -15.26 -1.75
N LEU A 96 -7.92 -14.37 -2.18
CA LEU A 96 -7.21 -14.51 -3.45
C LEU A 96 -6.27 -15.73 -3.44
N GLU A 97 -5.57 -16.01 -2.34
CA GLU A 97 -4.72 -17.21 -2.24
C GLU A 97 -5.56 -18.49 -2.27
N SER A 98 -6.72 -18.51 -1.60
CA SER A 98 -7.62 -19.66 -1.61
C SER A 98 -8.31 -19.88 -2.96
N THR A 99 -8.65 -18.81 -3.68
CA THR A 99 -9.41 -18.89 -4.94
C THR A 99 -8.47 -19.10 -6.13
N TYR A 100 -7.27 -18.52 -6.08
CA TYR A 100 -6.25 -18.55 -7.13
C TYR A 100 -4.91 -19.04 -6.55
N PRO A 101 -4.76 -20.34 -6.26
CA PRO A 101 -3.61 -20.86 -5.52
C PRO A 101 -2.30 -20.87 -6.34
N ASP A 102 -2.36 -20.75 -7.66
CA ASP A 102 -1.18 -20.78 -8.54
C ASP A 102 -0.97 -19.42 -9.24
N PRO A 103 0.26 -18.88 -9.26
CA PRO A 103 1.42 -19.26 -8.45
C PRO A 103 1.18 -19.01 -6.95
N PRO A 104 1.75 -19.84 -6.05
CA PRO A 104 1.57 -19.70 -4.61
C PRO A 104 2.23 -18.42 -4.10
N LEU A 105 1.61 -17.79 -3.10
CA LEU A 105 2.15 -16.62 -2.41
C LEU A 105 2.06 -16.81 -0.89
N LEU A 106 3.21 -16.87 -0.22
CA LEU A 106 3.20 -17.00 1.24
C LEU A 106 2.70 -15.71 1.89
N LEU A 107 1.53 -15.78 2.54
CA LEU A 107 0.89 -14.63 3.18
C LEU A 107 1.54 -14.22 4.51
N THR A 108 2.14 -15.18 5.23
CA THR A 108 2.77 -14.91 6.52
C THR A 108 3.98 -15.79 6.77
N SER A 109 4.98 -15.23 7.46
CA SER A 109 6.14 -15.94 7.99
C SER A 109 6.61 -15.25 9.27
N GLU A 110 7.43 -15.93 10.08
CA GLU A 110 7.99 -15.32 11.29
C GLU A 110 8.84 -14.09 10.96
N LEU A 111 9.79 -14.24 10.02
CA LEU A 111 10.61 -13.13 9.53
C LEU A 111 9.75 -12.01 8.93
N GLY A 112 8.73 -12.35 8.14
CA GLY A 112 7.83 -11.38 7.54
C GLY A 112 7.08 -10.54 8.59
N ARG A 113 6.51 -11.19 9.61
CA ARG A 113 5.83 -10.49 10.72
C ARG A 113 6.79 -9.60 11.51
N GLU A 114 8.01 -10.04 11.74
CA GLU A 114 9.04 -9.23 12.40
C GLU A 114 9.38 -7.99 11.58
N ILE A 115 9.65 -8.15 10.28
CA ILE A 115 9.93 -7.05 9.34
C ILE A 115 8.77 -6.07 9.31
N GLU A 116 7.54 -6.54 9.11
CA GLU A 116 6.38 -5.65 9.01
C GLU A 116 6.11 -4.89 10.31
N THR A 117 6.29 -5.53 11.46
CA THR A 117 6.12 -4.89 12.78
C THR A 117 7.18 -3.80 13.00
N LYS A 118 8.46 -4.14 12.76
CA LYS A 118 9.56 -3.18 12.89
C LYS A 118 9.45 -2.06 11.85
N ALA A 119 9.05 -2.37 10.62
CA ALA A 119 8.83 -1.40 9.55
C ALA A 119 7.72 -0.41 9.91
N ARG A 120 6.56 -0.86 10.43
CA ARG A 120 5.49 0.05 10.88
C ARG A 120 5.98 1.01 11.97
N SER A 121 6.77 0.51 12.92
CA SER A 121 7.36 1.33 14.00
C SER A 121 8.45 2.30 13.52
N ALA A 122 9.23 1.91 12.51
CA ALA A 122 10.31 2.71 11.96
C ALA A 122 9.78 3.78 10.98
N VAL A 123 8.95 3.35 10.03
CA VAL A 123 8.52 4.14 8.88
C VAL A 123 7.35 5.05 9.22
N GLY A 124 6.43 4.59 10.09
CA GLY A 124 5.18 5.29 10.39
C GLY A 124 5.36 6.77 10.75
N PRO A 125 6.20 7.12 11.74
CA PRO A 125 6.44 8.53 12.10
C PRO A 125 7.05 9.36 10.97
N ALA A 126 8.03 8.82 10.23
CA ALA A 126 8.69 9.52 9.13
C ALA A 126 7.73 9.74 7.95
N PHE A 127 6.91 8.75 7.61
CA PHE A 127 5.89 8.88 6.57
C PHE A 127 4.77 9.84 6.99
N GLY A 128 4.37 9.82 8.26
CA GLY A 128 3.40 10.77 8.80
C GLY A 128 3.90 12.22 8.74
N ALA A 129 5.20 12.46 8.96
CA ALA A 129 5.81 13.78 8.88
C ALA A 129 6.20 14.20 7.44
N SER A 130 6.27 13.27 6.49
CA SER A 130 6.87 13.50 5.18
C SER A 130 5.92 13.14 4.02
N VAL A 131 5.43 11.91 3.93
CA VAL A 131 4.56 11.47 2.83
C VAL A 131 3.15 12.03 2.97
N MET A 132 2.51 11.81 4.12
CA MET A 132 1.11 12.17 4.36
C MET A 132 0.79 13.65 4.05
N PRO A 133 1.54 14.66 4.54
CA PRO A 133 1.24 16.05 4.21
C PRO A 133 1.44 16.40 2.72
N ARG A 134 2.18 15.59 1.95
CA ARG A 134 2.37 15.77 0.51
C ARG A 134 1.29 15.09 -0.33
N GLU A 135 0.52 14.17 0.24
CA GLU A 135 -0.59 13.52 -0.47
C GLU A 135 -1.57 14.56 -1.02
N ILE A 136 -1.81 15.65 -0.30
CA ILE A 136 -2.70 16.73 -0.73
C ILE A 136 -2.36 17.28 -2.13
N TYR A 137 -1.09 17.24 -2.57
CA TYR A 137 -0.67 17.75 -3.87
C TYR A 137 -1.00 16.82 -5.05
N ILE A 138 -1.42 15.59 -4.77
CA ILE A 138 -1.85 14.62 -5.80
C ILE A 138 -3.36 14.35 -5.74
N LEU A 139 -4.11 15.04 -4.88
CA LEU A 139 -5.56 14.88 -4.75
C LEU A 139 -6.31 15.88 -5.62
N SER A 140 -7.52 15.52 -6.04
CA SER A 140 -8.47 16.45 -6.66
C SER A 140 -8.91 17.54 -5.66
N PRO A 141 -9.45 18.68 -6.11
CA PRO A 141 -9.90 19.74 -5.20
C PRO A 141 -10.87 19.26 -4.11
N GLN A 142 -11.81 18.37 -4.45
CA GLN A 142 -12.78 17.80 -3.50
C GLN A 142 -12.08 16.90 -2.46
N ALA A 143 -11.17 16.04 -2.91
CA ALA A 143 -10.41 15.19 -2.01
C ALA A 143 -9.42 15.99 -1.14
N GLN A 144 -8.88 17.11 -1.64
CA GLN A 144 -8.04 18.01 -0.83
C GLN A 144 -8.82 18.62 0.34
N GLU A 145 -10.06 19.07 0.12
CA GLU A 145 -10.91 19.62 1.17
C GLU A 145 -11.23 18.57 2.24
N TYR A 146 -11.65 17.37 1.82
CA TYR A 146 -11.87 16.25 2.73
C TYR A 146 -10.59 15.88 3.50
N PHE A 147 -9.47 15.72 2.79
CA PHE A 147 -8.20 15.31 3.38
C PHE A 147 -7.71 16.32 4.40
N ARG A 148 -7.73 17.62 4.07
CA ARG A 148 -7.35 18.68 4.99
C ARG A 148 -8.23 18.68 6.23
N SER A 149 -9.55 18.70 6.07
CA SER A 149 -10.48 18.74 7.22
C SER A 149 -10.26 17.57 8.19
N THR A 150 -10.10 16.37 7.65
CA THR A 150 -9.96 15.15 8.47
C THR A 150 -8.58 15.01 9.11
N ARG A 151 -7.50 15.33 8.38
CA ARG A 151 -6.13 15.18 8.88
C ARG A 151 -5.78 16.30 9.85
N GLU A 152 -6.10 17.56 9.53
CA GLU A 152 -5.79 18.68 10.43
C GLU A 152 -6.58 18.60 11.74
N ALA A 153 -7.84 18.16 11.69
CA ALA A 153 -8.61 17.88 12.90
C ALA A 153 -7.96 16.80 13.78
N SER A 154 -7.38 15.76 13.16
CA SER A 154 -6.66 14.72 13.89
C SER A 154 -5.28 15.16 14.39
N LEU A 155 -4.60 16.07 13.66
CA LEU A 155 -3.24 16.54 13.96
C LEU A 155 -3.22 17.72 14.94
N GLY A 156 -4.32 18.47 15.02
CA GLY A 156 -4.42 19.73 15.77
C GLY A 156 -3.59 20.89 15.21
N ARG A 157 -3.14 20.78 13.94
CA ARG A 157 -2.29 21.77 13.26
C ARG A 157 -2.39 21.61 11.75
N ARG A 158 -1.78 22.53 11.00
CA ARG A 158 -1.81 22.51 9.53
C ARG A 158 -0.93 21.41 8.96
N LEU A 159 -1.30 20.89 7.79
CA LEU A 159 -0.46 19.94 7.05
C LEU A 159 0.91 20.52 6.72
N GLU A 160 0.97 21.82 6.38
CA GLU A 160 2.22 22.49 6.02
C GLU A 160 3.22 22.56 7.20
N ASP A 161 2.74 22.55 8.45
CA ASP A 161 3.61 22.59 9.64
C ASP A 161 4.47 21.33 9.81
N LEU A 162 4.08 20.23 9.12
CA LEU A 162 4.82 18.98 9.07
C LEU A 162 5.95 19.02 8.04
N LEU A 163 5.85 19.90 7.04
CA LEU A 163 6.83 20.04 5.95
C LEU A 163 7.99 20.99 6.27
N ASP A 164 8.13 21.41 7.53
CA ASP A 164 9.31 22.15 7.99
C ASP A 164 10.58 21.29 7.75
N PRO A 165 11.54 21.76 6.93
CA PRO A 165 12.70 20.93 6.55
C PRO A 165 13.55 20.45 7.72
N LYS A 166 13.62 21.23 8.81
CA LYS A 166 14.39 20.89 10.01
C LYS A 166 13.67 19.79 10.80
N LYS A 167 12.37 19.94 11.04
CA LYS A 167 11.56 18.92 11.75
C LYS A 167 11.49 17.63 10.95
N GLU A 168 11.32 17.72 9.63
CA GLU A 168 11.31 16.56 8.75
C GLU A 168 12.67 15.84 8.80
N GLY A 169 13.78 16.56 8.68
CA GLY A 169 15.13 16.00 8.80
C GLY A 169 15.36 15.29 10.14
N GLN A 170 14.89 15.88 11.25
CA GLN A 170 14.94 15.26 12.57
C GLN A 170 14.10 13.98 12.66
N ALA A 171 12.90 13.97 12.07
CA ALA A 171 12.06 12.77 12.03
C ALA A 171 12.74 11.62 11.27
N TRP A 172 13.39 11.91 10.15
CA TRP A 172 14.16 10.91 9.40
C TRP A 172 15.40 10.43 10.13
N ALA A 173 16.14 11.34 10.78
CA ALA A 173 17.31 10.96 11.58
C ALA A 173 16.93 10.05 12.76
N ALA A 174 15.80 10.33 13.42
CA ALA A 174 15.32 9.55 14.57
C ALA A 174 14.94 8.10 14.21
N VAL A 175 14.69 7.80 12.93
CA VAL A 175 14.32 6.45 12.47
C VAL A 175 15.43 5.77 11.68
N ALA A 176 16.57 6.42 11.46
CA ALA A 176 17.63 5.93 10.57
C ALA A 176 18.17 4.56 10.97
N ASP A 177 18.44 4.34 12.25
CA ASP A 177 18.94 3.04 12.74
C ASP A 177 17.88 1.95 12.66
N LYS A 178 16.61 2.30 12.90
CA LYS A 178 15.49 1.36 12.74
C LYS A 178 15.30 0.97 11.27
N MET A 179 15.38 1.93 10.35
CA MET A 179 15.33 1.68 8.90
C MET A 179 16.46 0.75 8.48
N ARG A 180 17.69 1.00 8.95
CA ARG A 180 18.83 0.12 8.67
C ARG A 180 18.59 -1.30 9.18
N ALA A 181 18.15 -1.45 10.43
CA ALA A 181 17.88 -2.75 11.03
C ALA A 181 16.78 -3.53 10.29
N VAL A 182 15.69 -2.86 9.88
CA VAL A 182 14.65 -3.48 9.05
C VAL A 182 15.23 -3.90 7.69
N GLY A 183 16.01 -3.03 7.07
CA GLY A 183 16.67 -3.30 5.80
C GLY A 183 17.61 -4.51 5.83
N GLU A 184 18.36 -4.68 6.92
CA GLU A 184 19.22 -5.85 7.15
C GLU A 184 18.40 -7.14 7.28
N LEU A 185 17.24 -7.10 7.97
CA LEU A 185 16.34 -8.25 8.05
C LEU A 185 15.79 -8.67 6.67
N MET A 186 15.51 -7.70 5.78
CA MET A 186 15.07 -8.01 4.41
C MET A 186 16.13 -8.79 3.63
N LEU A 187 17.41 -8.67 4.01
CA LEU A 187 18.53 -9.33 3.33
C LEU A 187 18.88 -10.70 3.92
N THR A 188 18.16 -11.19 4.93
CA THR A 188 18.44 -12.46 5.64
C THR A 188 18.64 -13.64 4.67
N HIS A 189 17.82 -13.72 3.62
CA HIS A 189 17.88 -14.81 2.63
C HIS A 189 18.42 -14.38 1.26
N LYS A 190 19.16 -13.27 1.17
CA LYS A 190 19.65 -12.72 -0.11
C LYS A 190 20.45 -13.72 -0.95
N VAL A 191 21.17 -14.64 -0.31
CA VAL A 191 21.94 -15.70 -1.01
C VAL A 191 21.04 -16.73 -1.71
N ASN A 192 19.79 -16.86 -1.26
CA ASN A 192 18.80 -17.80 -1.79
C ASN A 192 17.89 -17.17 -2.85
N GLY A 193 17.95 -15.84 -3.04
CA GLY A 193 17.18 -15.13 -4.05
C GLY A 193 16.90 -13.67 -3.68
N PRO A 194 16.19 -12.93 -4.54
CA PRO A 194 16.04 -11.49 -4.43
C PRO A 194 14.95 -11.04 -3.44
N PHE A 195 14.11 -11.96 -2.95
CA PHE A 195 12.98 -11.67 -2.06
C PHE A 195 13.32 -11.96 -0.58
N VAL A 196 12.50 -11.45 0.33
CA VAL A 196 12.66 -11.63 1.80
C VAL A 196 12.80 -13.10 2.19
N LEU A 197 12.10 -14.00 1.51
CA LEU A 197 12.13 -15.44 1.76
C LEU A 197 12.97 -16.24 0.74
N GLY A 198 13.80 -15.55 -0.04
CA GLY A 198 14.69 -16.15 -1.04
C GLY A 198 14.15 -16.05 -2.45
N ALA A 199 13.83 -17.18 -3.07
CA ALA A 199 13.63 -17.26 -4.52
C ALA A 199 12.28 -16.73 -5.02
N GLN A 200 11.21 -16.85 -4.23
CA GLN A 200 9.84 -16.47 -4.61
C GLN A 200 9.36 -15.28 -3.77
N PRO A 201 8.49 -14.42 -4.32
CA PRO A 201 7.92 -13.32 -3.55
C PRO A 201 7.01 -13.84 -2.43
N SER A 202 6.91 -13.05 -1.38
CA SER A 202 5.96 -13.21 -0.29
C SER A 202 5.08 -11.97 -0.17
N TYR A 203 4.00 -12.06 0.60
CA TYR A 203 3.16 -10.90 0.87
C TYR A 203 3.93 -9.77 1.57
N THR A 204 4.97 -10.09 2.34
CA THR A 204 5.87 -9.09 2.95
C THR A 204 6.68 -8.31 1.90
N ASP A 205 7.11 -8.95 0.80
CA ASP A 205 7.76 -8.23 -0.31
C ASP A 205 6.80 -7.20 -0.91
N PHE A 206 5.52 -7.55 -1.08
CA PHE A 206 4.50 -6.64 -1.58
C PHE A 206 4.14 -5.53 -0.58
N PHE A 207 4.18 -5.82 0.73
CA PHE A 207 4.07 -4.80 1.77
C PHE A 207 5.17 -3.73 1.63
N ILE A 208 6.43 -4.15 1.44
CA ILE A 208 7.58 -3.25 1.30
C ILE A 208 7.50 -2.49 -0.01
N ALA A 209 7.39 -3.21 -1.12
CA ALA A 209 7.45 -2.66 -2.46
C ALA A 209 6.25 -1.72 -2.73
N GLY A 210 5.05 -2.06 -2.25
CA GLY A 210 3.88 -1.20 -2.32
C GLY A 210 4.01 0.09 -1.51
N SER A 211 4.64 0.02 -0.34
CA SER A 211 4.92 1.23 0.47
C SER A 211 5.93 2.15 -0.20
N LEU A 212 6.97 1.59 -0.82
CA LEU A 212 7.97 2.34 -1.59
C LEU A 212 7.38 2.96 -2.85
N GLN A 213 6.55 2.21 -3.59
CA GLN A 213 5.86 2.71 -4.78
C GLN A 213 4.87 3.83 -4.44
N SER A 214 4.13 3.69 -3.34
CA SER A 214 3.27 4.74 -2.79
C SER A 214 4.08 6.02 -2.50
N ALA A 215 5.17 5.91 -1.75
CA ALA A 215 6.06 7.03 -1.48
C ALA A 215 6.55 7.69 -2.77
N ARG A 216 6.93 6.91 -3.78
CA ARG A 216 7.41 7.42 -5.08
C ARG A 216 6.34 8.18 -5.86
N VAL A 217 5.09 7.69 -5.85
CA VAL A 217 3.97 8.36 -6.51
C VAL A 217 3.64 9.70 -5.83
N VAL A 218 3.74 9.76 -4.50
CA VAL A 218 3.53 10.99 -3.74
C VAL A 218 4.70 11.96 -3.93
N ASP A 219 5.93 11.51 -3.67
CA ASP A 219 7.14 12.33 -3.70
C ASP A 219 8.40 11.46 -3.94
N GLU A 220 9.08 11.70 -5.08
CA GLU A 220 10.28 10.96 -5.47
C GLU A 220 11.42 11.14 -4.45
N VAL A 221 11.57 12.30 -3.80
CA VAL A 221 12.65 12.53 -2.83
C VAL A 221 12.45 11.64 -1.61
N VAL A 222 11.21 11.42 -1.16
CA VAL A 222 10.92 10.51 -0.05
C VAL A 222 11.24 9.06 -0.44
N PHE A 223 10.88 8.62 -1.64
CA PHE A 223 11.29 7.31 -2.16
C PHE A 223 12.82 7.15 -2.14
N GLN A 224 13.55 8.15 -2.65
CA GLN A 224 15.02 8.17 -2.64
C GLN A 224 15.61 8.14 -1.22
N ARG A 225 14.93 8.70 -0.21
CA ARG A 225 15.36 8.58 1.20
C ARG A 225 15.23 7.14 1.72
N CYS A 226 14.18 6.42 1.34
CA CYS A 226 13.96 5.05 1.77
C CYS A 226 14.95 4.06 1.14
N ILE A 227 15.18 4.15 -0.17
CA ILE A 227 16.00 3.16 -0.89
C ILE A 227 17.50 3.28 -0.63
N LYS A 228 17.94 4.29 0.12
CA LYS A 228 19.33 4.42 0.61
C LYS A 228 19.68 3.41 1.70
N TYR A 229 18.67 2.89 2.40
CA TYR A 229 18.89 1.86 3.42
C TYR A 229 19.02 0.48 2.77
N PRO A 230 19.76 -0.46 3.39
CA PRO A 230 19.92 -1.82 2.86
C PRO A 230 18.58 -2.51 2.58
N GLY A 231 18.52 -3.39 1.58
CA GLY A 231 17.34 -4.22 1.31
C GLY A 231 16.20 -3.51 0.56
N TYR A 232 15.85 -2.27 0.92
CA TYR A 232 14.69 -1.58 0.33
C TYR A 232 14.75 -1.48 -1.19
N HIS A 233 15.90 -1.07 -1.74
CA HIS A 233 16.08 -1.00 -3.20
C HIS A 233 15.97 -2.39 -3.84
N ASN A 234 16.61 -3.40 -3.25
CA ASN A 234 16.62 -4.77 -3.77
C ASN A 234 15.21 -5.37 -3.85
N ILE A 235 14.42 -5.25 -2.77
CA ILE A 235 13.04 -5.75 -2.74
C ILE A 235 12.17 -5.00 -3.76
N TYR A 236 12.34 -3.67 -3.86
CA TYR A 236 11.60 -2.87 -4.84
C TYR A 236 11.90 -3.31 -6.28
N GLU A 237 13.19 -3.46 -6.63
CA GLU A 237 13.60 -3.94 -7.96
C GLU A 237 13.06 -5.34 -8.28
N ALA A 238 13.12 -6.25 -7.30
CA ALA A 238 12.59 -7.61 -7.44
C ALA A 238 11.08 -7.65 -7.74
N CYS A 239 10.33 -6.64 -7.27
CA CYS A 239 8.89 -6.54 -7.48
C CYS A 239 8.49 -5.74 -8.72
N LEU A 240 9.41 -5.06 -9.43
CA LEU A 240 9.10 -4.27 -10.63
C LEU A 240 8.32 -5.04 -11.72
N PRO A 241 8.60 -6.33 -11.99
CA PRO A 241 7.80 -7.10 -12.96
C PRO A 241 6.30 -7.13 -12.64
N TYR A 242 5.93 -7.03 -11.36
CA TYR A 242 4.55 -7.06 -10.88
C TYR A 242 3.93 -5.67 -10.74
N MET A 243 4.63 -4.59 -11.12
CA MET A 243 4.16 -3.20 -11.01
C MET A 243 3.78 -2.56 -12.35
N GLN A 244 3.81 -3.32 -13.45
CA GLN A 244 3.58 -2.78 -14.79
C GLN A 244 2.18 -2.19 -14.96
N LYS A 245 1.16 -2.88 -14.42
CA LYS A 245 -0.22 -2.38 -14.37
C LYS A 245 -0.43 -1.50 -13.14
N LYS A 246 -0.69 -0.21 -13.38
CA LYS A 246 -0.78 0.85 -12.36
C LYS A 246 -2.18 1.45 -12.23
N ASP A 247 -3.00 1.25 -13.26
CA ASP A 247 -4.40 1.64 -13.37
C ASP A 247 -5.31 0.51 -12.88
#